data_AF-A0A536IV69-F1
#
_entry.id   AF-A0A536IV69-F1
#
_cell.length_a   1.000
_cell.length_b   1.000
_cell.length_c   1.000
_cell.angle_alpha   90.00
_cell.angle_beta   90.00
_cell.angle_gamma   90.00
#
_symmetry.space_group_name_H-M   'P 1'
#
loop_
_entity.id
_entity.type
_entity.pdbx_description
1 polymer ?
#
loop_
_entity_poly.entity_id
_entity_poly.type
_entity_poly.pdbx_seq_one_letter_code
_entity_poly.pdbx_strand_id
1 'polypeptide(L)'
;RSHGPAQVQDFAWWSGLTMVEIRKGIHLVGGALERETMDGKDFWSDPKAARAGRIDPLAHLLPNFDELTVAYRDRGALLDPRVPFNPSFFAYYRESTPQGGMLSNVVTIAGRVRGAWSRTLAPKLVRVHVRPLAPFSASDVEAVDAAAKKLGRFLQLNAEVRAS
;
A
#
# COMPACT_ATOMS: atom_id res chain seq x y z
N ARG A 1 -11.20 -6.89 11.35
CA ARG A 1 -10.52 -7.92 10.52
C ARG A 1 -9.83 -7.36 9.27
N SER A 2 -10.10 -6.12 8.84
CA SER A 2 -9.56 -5.58 7.58
C SER A 2 -8.09 -5.14 7.63
N HIS A 3 -7.58 -4.71 8.79
CA HIS A 3 -6.27 -4.04 8.87
C HIS A 3 -5.31 -4.60 9.95
N GLY A 4 -5.59 -5.80 10.46
CA GLY A 4 -4.64 -6.49 11.34
C GLY A 4 -3.56 -7.21 10.52
N PRO A 5 -2.36 -7.43 11.07
CA PRO A 5 -1.87 -6.99 12.39
C PRO A 5 -1.58 -5.48 12.45
N ALA A 6 -1.91 -4.83 13.57
CA ALA A 6 -1.73 -3.37 13.75
C ALA A 6 -1.27 -3.01 15.17
N GLN A 7 -0.55 -1.89 15.32
CA GLN A 7 -0.18 -1.37 16.63
C GLN A 7 -1.31 -0.52 17.24
N VAL A 8 -1.24 -0.26 18.55
CA VAL A 8 -2.19 0.63 19.23
C VAL A 8 -2.19 2.04 18.61
N GLN A 9 -1.03 2.51 18.15
CA GLN A 9 -0.84 3.81 17.51
C GLN A 9 -1.54 3.88 16.14
N ASP A 10 -1.49 2.80 15.37
CA ASP A 10 -2.25 2.68 14.12
C ASP A 10 -3.75 2.67 14.45
N PHE A 11 -4.14 1.98 15.54
CA PHE A 11 -5.54 1.93 15.93
C PHE A 11 -6.08 3.29 16.42
N ALA A 12 -5.26 4.08 17.09
CA ALA A 12 -5.60 5.46 17.45
C ALA A 12 -5.75 6.35 16.23
N TRP A 13 -4.86 6.20 15.24
CA TRP A 13 -4.84 7.00 14.02
C TRP A 13 -6.17 6.96 13.25
N TRP A 14 -6.76 5.78 13.05
CA TRP A 14 -8.00 5.65 12.27
C TRP A 14 -9.30 5.77 13.08
N SER A 15 -9.27 5.66 14.41
CA SER A 15 -10.49 5.56 15.23
C SER A 15 -10.80 6.86 15.96
N GLY A 16 -9.78 7.72 16.11
CA GLY A 16 -9.87 8.93 16.94
C GLY A 16 -9.90 8.66 18.45
N LEU A 17 -9.84 7.39 18.88
CA LEU A 17 -9.81 7.03 20.29
C LEU A 17 -8.45 7.36 20.92
N THR A 18 -8.48 7.68 22.21
CA THR A 18 -7.26 7.86 22.99
C THR A 18 -6.56 6.52 23.21
N MET A 19 -5.23 6.55 23.35
CA MET A 19 -4.45 5.35 23.67
C MET A 19 -4.93 4.65 24.95
N VAL A 20 -5.50 5.40 25.90
CA VAL A 20 -6.05 4.87 27.16
C VAL A 20 -7.30 4.03 26.89
N GLU A 21 -8.25 4.55 26.11
CA GLU A 21 -9.47 3.84 25.74
C GLU A 21 -9.16 2.56 24.95
N ILE A 22 -8.19 2.64 24.04
CA ILE A 22 -7.79 1.50 23.22
C ILE A 22 -7.16 0.40 24.08
N ARG A 23 -6.23 0.76 24.98
CA ARG A 23 -5.62 -0.20 25.91
C ARG A 23 -6.66 -0.84 26.82
N LYS A 24 -7.63 -0.07 27.30
CA LYS A 24 -8.78 -0.58 28.06
C LYS A 24 -9.60 -1.56 27.23
N GLY A 25 -9.91 -1.22 25.99
CA GLY A 25 -10.61 -2.09 25.04
C GLY A 25 -9.88 -3.42 24.81
N ILE A 26 -8.57 -3.36 24.52
CA ILE A 26 -7.70 -4.55 24.35
C ILE A 26 -7.75 -5.44 25.59
N HIS A 27 -7.68 -4.85 26.79
CA HIS A 27 -7.79 -5.61 28.03
C HIS A 27 -9.16 -6.28 28.20
N LEU A 28 -10.24 -5.57 27.87
CA LEU A 28 -11.61 -6.09 27.97
C LEU A 28 -11.90 -7.23 26.99
N VAL A 29 -11.36 -7.18 25.78
CA VAL A 29 -11.55 -8.25 24.78
C VAL A 29 -10.65 -9.46 25.02
N GLY A 30 -9.64 -9.35 25.91
CA GLY A 30 -8.80 -10.46 26.36
C GLY A 30 -8.20 -11.27 25.21
N GLY A 31 -8.35 -12.59 25.26
CA GLY A 31 -7.82 -13.53 24.27
C GLY A 31 -8.54 -13.54 22.91
N ALA A 32 -9.51 -12.64 22.68
CA ALA A 32 -10.15 -12.49 21.38
C ALA A 32 -9.20 -11.86 20.32
N LEU A 33 -8.09 -11.26 20.75
CA LEU A 33 -7.03 -10.75 19.89
C LEU A 33 -5.73 -11.54 20.15
N GLU A 34 -5.01 -11.87 19.08
CA GLU A 34 -3.65 -12.41 19.15
C GLU A 34 -2.65 -11.24 19.17
N ARG A 35 -1.64 -11.34 20.04
CA ARG A 35 -0.52 -10.40 20.12
C ARG A 35 0.74 -11.04 19.57
N GLU A 36 1.39 -10.37 18.63
CA GLU A 36 2.67 -10.75 18.07
C GLU A 36 3.68 -9.61 18.23
N THR A 37 4.92 -9.93 18.60
CA THR A 37 6.00 -8.93 18.70
C THR A 37 6.95 -9.10 17.51
N MET A 38 7.04 -8.07 16.68
CA MET A 38 7.93 -8.01 15.51
C MET A 38 8.83 -6.78 15.64
N ASP A 39 10.15 -6.96 15.54
CA ASP A 39 11.15 -5.89 15.68
C ASP A 39 10.95 -5.03 16.94
N GLY A 40 10.57 -5.66 18.05
CA GLY A 40 10.34 -4.99 19.33
C GLY A 40 9.05 -4.17 19.42
N LYS A 41 8.18 -4.24 18.39
CA LYS A 41 6.85 -3.61 18.38
C LYS A 41 5.77 -4.67 18.55
N ASP A 42 4.79 -4.38 19.40
CA ASP A 42 3.63 -5.25 19.61
C ASP A 42 2.54 -4.94 18.58
N PHE A 43 2.00 -5.99 17.95
CA PHE A 43 0.90 -5.92 17.01
C PHE A 43 -0.26 -6.81 17.46
N TRP A 44 -1.48 -6.37 17.19
CA TRP A 44 -2.70 -7.08 17.51
C TRP A 44 -3.47 -7.45 16.25
N SER A 45 -4.02 -8.67 16.20
CA SER A 45 -4.84 -9.15 15.09
C SER A 45 -5.96 -10.09 15.56
N ASP A 46 -6.93 -10.35 14.69
CA ASP A 46 -7.92 -11.40 14.93
C ASP A 46 -7.24 -12.76 14.70
N PRO A 47 -7.28 -13.72 15.65
CA PRO A 47 -6.64 -15.03 15.49
C PRO A 47 -7.14 -15.83 14.28
N LYS A 48 -8.34 -15.51 13.78
CA LYS A 48 -8.94 -16.14 12.59
C LYS A 48 -8.61 -15.38 11.29
N ALA A 49 -7.87 -14.27 11.37
CA ALA A 49 -7.35 -13.62 10.17
C ALA A 49 -6.39 -14.58 9.47
N ALA A 50 -6.63 -14.84 8.18
CA ALA A 50 -5.77 -15.72 7.41
C ALA A 50 -4.34 -15.17 7.40
N ARG A 51 -3.36 -15.95 7.85
CA ARG A 51 -1.95 -15.68 7.54
C ARG A 51 -1.76 -15.86 6.04
N ALA A 52 -1.32 -14.81 5.35
CA ALA A 52 -1.16 -14.86 3.91
C ALA A 52 -0.13 -15.95 3.53
N GLY A 53 -0.53 -16.89 2.67
CA GLY A 53 0.39 -17.83 2.04
C GLY A 53 1.30 -17.15 1.02
N ARG A 54 2.14 -17.92 0.33
CA ARG A 54 3.01 -17.41 -0.73
C ARG A 54 2.19 -16.63 -1.76
N ILE A 55 2.50 -15.35 -1.92
CA ILE A 55 1.81 -14.45 -2.85
C ILE A 55 2.55 -14.55 -4.19
N ASP A 56 1.90 -15.08 -5.22
CA ASP A 56 2.37 -14.93 -6.61
C ASP A 56 2.57 -13.45 -6.93
N PRO A 57 3.45 -13.06 -7.87
CA PRO A 57 3.66 -11.66 -8.22
C PRO A 57 2.39 -11.05 -8.82
N LEU A 58 1.49 -10.60 -7.93
CA LEU A 58 0.26 -9.91 -8.26
C LEU A 58 0.51 -8.43 -8.09
N ALA A 59 0.35 -7.67 -9.18
CA ALA A 59 0.46 -6.23 -9.14
C ALA A 59 -0.90 -5.55 -8.92
N HIS A 60 -0.88 -4.43 -8.19
CA HIS A 60 -2.02 -3.51 -8.08
C HIS A 60 -1.59 -2.09 -8.42
N LEU A 61 -2.44 -1.39 -9.17
CA LEU A 61 -2.34 0.03 -9.45
C LEU A 61 -3.25 0.76 -8.45
N LEU A 62 -2.72 1.09 -7.27
CA LEU A 62 -3.50 1.68 -6.20
C LEU A 62 -3.57 3.20 -6.36
N PRO A 63 -4.77 3.81 -6.27
CA PRO A 63 -4.92 5.25 -6.35
C PRO A 63 -4.28 5.95 -5.13
N ASN A 64 -4.17 7.28 -5.18
CA ASN A 64 -3.91 8.07 -3.99
C ASN A 64 -4.94 7.76 -2.90
N PHE A 65 -4.46 7.81 -1.65
CA PHE A 65 -5.28 7.61 -0.46
C PHE A 65 -5.95 6.24 -0.36
N ASP A 66 -5.48 5.25 -1.13
CA ASP A 66 -5.86 3.87 -0.93
C ASP A 66 -5.52 3.43 0.51
N GLU A 67 -6.42 2.66 1.14
CA GLU A 67 -6.31 2.27 2.55
C GLU A 67 -4.95 1.65 2.88
N LEU A 68 -4.36 0.87 1.96
CA LEU A 68 -3.04 0.27 2.17
C LEU A 68 -1.97 1.32 2.46
N THR A 69 -2.10 2.51 1.88
CA THR A 69 -1.13 3.60 2.01
C THR A 69 -1.44 4.59 3.14
N VAL A 70 -2.68 4.67 3.63
CA VAL A 70 -3.09 5.66 4.66
C VAL A 70 -3.40 5.06 6.03
N ALA A 71 -3.65 3.76 6.11
CA ALA A 71 -4.05 3.08 7.35
C ALA A 71 -2.93 3.00 8.40
N TYR A 72 -1.67 2.94 7.98
CA TYR A 72 -0.52 2.78 8.88
C TYR A 72 0.28 4.06 9.00
N ARG A 73 0.69 4.38 10.24
CA ARG A 73 1.52 5.58 10.50
C ARG A 73 2.96 5.37 10.03
N ASP A 74 3.50 4.19 10.30
CA ASP A 74 4.80 3.73 9.79
C ASP A 74 4.59 2.93 8.51
N ARG A 75 5.15 3.43 7.40
CA ARG A 75 4.99 2.83 6.05
C ARG A 75 6.23 2.05 5.60
N GLY A 76 7.25 1.93 6.45
CA GLY A 76 8.49 1.22 6.11
C GLY A 76 8.22 -0.22 5.67
N ALA A 77 7.27 -0.89 6.32
CA ALA A 77 6.89 -2.28 6.01
C ALA A 77 6.29 -2.47 4.61
N LEU A 78 5.79 -1.40 3.97
CA LEU A 78 5.24 -1.47 2.61
C LEU A 78 6.32 -1.45 1.53
N LEU A 79 7.54 -0.98 1.83
CA LEU A 79 8.61 -0.91 0.83
C LEU A 79 9.33 -2.25 0.69
N ASP A 80 9.96 -2.45 -0.48
CA ASP A 80 10.95 -3.50 -0.63
C ASP A 80 12.15 -3.23 0.30
N PRO A 81 12.58 -4.18 1.15
CA PRO A 81 13.71 -3.98 2.08
C PRO A 81 15.02 -3.59 1.40
N ARG A 82 15.15 -3.87 0.09
CA ARG A 82 16.34 -3.53 -0.71
C ARG A 82 16.31 -2.08 -1.22
N VAL A 83 15.18 -1.38 -1.07
CA VAL A 83 15.03 0.03 -1.42
C VAL A 83 15.08 0.85 -0.13
N PRO A 84 16.04 1.79 0.01
CA PRO A 84 16.07 2.68 1.17
C PRO A 84 14.74 3.42 1.31
N PHE A 85 14.19 3.44 2.53
CA PHE A 85 12.97 4.18 2.79
C PHE A 85 13.18 5.67 2.55
N ASN A 86 12.43 6.22 1.58
CA ASN A 86 12.39 7.65 1.33
C ASN A 86 10.96 8.16 1.59
N PRO A 87 10.72 8.95 2.65
CA PRO A 87 9.39 9.49 2.94
C PRO A 87 8.83 10.40 1.84
N SER A 88 9.70 11.00 1.00
CA SER A 88 9.27 11.77 -0.19
C SER A 88 8.63 10.91 -1.27
N PHE A 89 8.72 9.59 -1.15
CA PHE A 89 7.83 8.72 -1.86
C PHE A 89 6.40 9.02 -1.38
N PHE A 90 6.02 9.03 -0.11
CA PHE A 90 4.60 9.04 0.30
C PHE A 90 3.97 10.41 0.66
N ALA A 91 4.60 11.56 0.43
CA ALA A 91 4.10 12.87 0.94
C ALA A 91 3.10 13.58 -0.01
N TYR A 92 2.98 14.91 -0.21
CA TYR A 92 2.01 15.54 -1.16
C TYR A 92 2.57 16.83 -1.77
N TYR A 93 2.98 16.91 -3.06
CA TYR A 93 3.20 18.24 -3.69
C TYR A 93 3.06 18.29 -5.21
N ARG A 94 2.31 19.31 -5.66
CA ARG A 94 2.52 20.07 -6.90
C ARG A 94 3.74 20.97 -6.67
N GLU A 95 4.52 21.26 -7.71
CA GLU A 95 5.71 22.13 -7.75
C GLU A 95 5.64 23.47 -6.98
N SER A 96 4.46 23.92 -6.55
CA SER A 96 4.22 25.23 -5.96
C SER A 96 4.20 25.30 -4.42
N THR A 97 4.65 24.29 -3.65
CA THR A 97 4.68 24.44 -2.17
C THR A 97 5.85 23.71 -1.49
N PRO A 98 6.55 24.32 -0.51
CA PRO A 98 7.96 23.98 -0.19
C PRO A 98 8.17 22.97 0.96
N GLN A 99 7.24 22.04 1.26
CA GLN A 99 7.34 21.19 2.47
C GLN A 99 6.92 19.68 2.32
N GLY A 100 7.45 18.89 1.36
CA GLY A 100 7.41 17.38 1.35
C GLY A 100 6.41 16.59 0.45
N GLY A 101 6.86 15.97 -0.67
CA GLY A 101 6.04 15.59 -1.87
C GLY A 101 5.48 14.14 -2.06
N MET A 102 4.52 13.94 -3.00
CA MET A 102 3.59 12.76 -3.16
C MET A 102 4.04 11.52 -3.95
N LEU A 103 3.53 10.37 -3.49
CA LEU A 103 3.23 9.16 -4.28
C LEU A 103 1.71 9.22 -4.48
N SER A 104 1.28 9.84 -5.57
CA SER A 104 -0.15 10.02 -5.85
C SER A 104 -0.86 8.74 -6.26
N ASN A 105 -0.12 7.66 -6.45
CA ASN A 105 -0.58 6.43 -7.09
C ASN A 105 0.58 5.43 -6.96
N VAL A 106 0.40 4.35 -6.22
CA VAL A 106 1.47 3.37 -5.99
C VAL A 106 1.23 2.11 -6.80
N VAL A 107 2.29 1.58 -7.39
CA VAL A 107 2.27 0.21 -7.89
C VAL A 107 2.78 -0.69 -6.79
N THR A 108 1.96 -1.67 -6.39
CA THR A 108 2.40 -2.75 -5.50
C THR A 108 2.61 -4.02 -6.30
N ILE A 109 3.58 -4.84 -5.90
CA ILE A 109 3.77 -6.21 -6.40
C ILE A 109 4.00 -7.10 -5.19
N ALA A 110 3.22 -8.18 -5.07
CA ALA A 110 3.22 -9.06 -3.90
C ALA A 110 3.08 -8.29 -2.57
N GLY A 111 2.20 -7.28 -2.56
CA GLY A 111 1.89 -6.46 -1.38
C GLY A 111 2.93 -5.37 -1.05
N ARG A 112 4.06 -5.29 -1.77
CA ARG A 112 5.07 -4.26 -1.56
C ARG A 112 5.00 -3.17 -2.60
N VAL A 113 5.17 -1.91 -2.20
CA VAL A 113 5.33 -0.77 -3.09
C VAL A 113 6.63 -0.91 -3.87
N ARG A 114 6.51 -0.95 -5.20
CA ARG A 114 7.62 -1.13 -6.14
C ARG A 114 7.81 0.06 -7.08
N GLY A 115 6.95 1.07 -7.00
CA GLY A 115 6.98 2.22 -7.90
C GLY A 115 5.83 3.18 -7.69
N ALA A 116 5.86 4.26 -8.47
CA ALA A 116 4.73 5.14 -8.70
C ALA A 116 4.05 4.79 -10.02
N TRP A 117 2.78 5.13 -10.17
CA TRP A 117 2.14 5.13 -11.48
C TRP A 117 1.34 6.41 -11.73
N SER A 118 0.99 6.66 -12.98
CA SER A 118 0.00 7.65 -13.39
C SER A 118 -0.71 7.16 -14.64
N ARG A 119 -1.74 7.89 -15.08
CA ARG A 119 -2.43 7.55 -16.33
C ARG A 119 -2.80 8.77 -17.13
N THR A 120 -2.84 8.58 -18.45
CA THR A 120 -3.39 9.51 -19.42
C THR A 120 -4.51 8.81 -20.19
N LEU A 121 -5.62 9.51 -20.41
CA LEU A 121 -6.71 9.02 -21.23
C LEU A 121 -6.56 9.51 -22.67
N ALA A 122 -6.78 8.62 -23.62
CA ALA A 122 -6.80 8.88 -25.05
C ALA A 122 -8.03 8.18 -25.68
N PRO A 123 -8.40 8.48 -26.93
CA PRO A 123 -9.52 7.81 -27.58
C PRO A 123 -9.35 6.28 -27.55
N LYS A 124 -10.28 5.58 -26.89
CA LYS A 124 -10.30 4.12 -26.71
C LYS A 124 -9.08 3.53 -25.97
N LEU A 125 -8.29 4.35 -25.27
CA LEU A 125 -7.03 3.92 -24.64
C LEU A 125 -6.80 4.61 -23.28
N VAL A 126 -6.40 3.83 -22.29
CA VAL A 126 -5.73 4.32 -21.08
C VAL A 126 -4.24 3.98 -21.15
N ARG A 127 -3.40 5.01 -21.13
CA ARG A 127 -1.94 4.87 -21.05
C ARG A 127 -1.53 4.93 -19.59
N VAL A 128 -0.98 3.83 -19.07
CA VAL A 128 -0.48 3.72 -17.69
C VAL A 128 1.01 3.97 -17.72
N HIS A 129 1.46 5.02 -17.04
CA HIS A 129 2.87 5.33 -16.87
C HIS A 129 3.35 4.79 -15.53
N VAL A 130 4.45 4.05 -15.50
CA VAL A 130 5.01 3.46 -14.29
C VAL A 130 6.45 3.95 -14.13
N ARG A 131 6.77 4.39 -12.91
CA ARG A 131 8.11 4.79 -12.47
C ARG A 131 8.58 3.81 -11.40
N PRO A 132 9.36 2.78 -11.76
CA PRO A 132 9.87 1.80 -10.81
C PRO A 132 10.82 2.43 -9.79
N LEU A 133 10.79 1.95 -8.54
CA LEU A 133 11.82 2.29 -7.53
C LEU A 133 13.14 1.55 -7.78
N ALA A 134 13.06 0.41 -8.48
CA ALA A 134 14.18 -0.40 -8.92
C ALA A 134 13.78 -1.12 -10.21
N PRO A 135 14.73 -1.59 -11.04
CA PRO A 135 14.41 -2.32 -12.27
C PRO A 135 13.42 -3.47 -12.03
N PHE A 136 12.43 -3.58 -12.91
CA PHE A 136 11.44 -4.66 -12.89
C PHE A 136 11.99 -5.91 -13.58
N SER A 137 11.71 -7.07 -13.01
CA SER A 137 11.92 -8.36 -13.69
C SER A 137 10.87 -8.55 -14.79
N ALA A 138 11.07 -9.55 -15.66
CA ALA A 138 10.06 -9.91 -16.66
C ALA A 138 8.69 -10.25 -16.01
N SER A 139 8.70 -10.97 -14.88
CA SER A 139 7.46 -11.29 -14.15
C SER A 139 6.81 -10.05 -13.52
N ASP A 140 7.59 -9.08 -13.05
CA ASP A 140 7.05 -7.81 -12.54
C ASP A 140 6.34 -7.05 -13.68
N VAL A 141 6.93 -7.01 -14.88
CA VAL A 141 6.31 -6.37 -16.06
C VAL A 141 5.01 -7.05 -16.44
N GLU A 142 4.98 -8.38 -16.52
CA GLU A 142 3.76 -9.14 -16.83
C GLU A 142 2.64 -8.89 -15.81
N ALA A 143 2.99 -8.82 -14.52
CA ALA A 143 2.04 -8.54 -13.45
C ALA A 143 1.44 -7.14 -13.58
N VAL A 144 2.27 -6.14 -13.89
CA VAL A 144 1.84 -4.74 -14.09
C VAL A 144 0.98 -4.60 -15.34
N ASP A 145 1.33 -5.28 -16.43
CA ASP A 145 0.50 -5.34 -17.64
C ASP A 145 -0.88 -5.96 -17.35
N ALA A 146 -0.93 -7.04 -16.57
CA ALA A 146 -2.18 -7.64 -16.15
C ALA A 146 -3.04 -6.68 -15.31
N ALA A 147 -2.41 -5.91 -14.40
CA ALA A 147 -3.09 -4.88 -13.61
C ALA A 147 -3.62 -3.72 -14.49
N ALA A 148 -2.83 -3.26 -15.46
CA ALA A 148 -3.25 -2.23 -16.42
C ALA A 148 -4.43 -2.71 -17.28
N LYS A 149 -4.43 -3.97 -17.73
CA LYS A 149 -5.56 -4.58 -18.45
C LYS A 149 -6.84 -4.62 -17.59
N LYS A 150 -6.74 -4.89 -16.28
CA LYS A 150 -7.88 -4.80 -15.35
C LYS A 150 -8.43 -3.37 -15.30
N LEU A 151 -7.57 -2.37 -15.18
CA LEU A 151 -7.96 -0.96 -15.22
C LEU A 151 -8.62 -0.58 -16.55
N GLY A 152 -8.06 -1.03 -17.68
CA GLY A 152 -8.64 -0.84 -19.01
C GLY A 152 -10.06 -1.40 -19.10
N ARG A 153 -10.28 -2.65 -18.66
CA ARG A 153 -11.62 -3.24 -18.61
C ARG A 153 -12.59 -2.44 -17.75
N PHE A 154 -12.16 -2.00 -16.57
CA PHE A 154 -12.98 -1.16 -15.69
C PHE A 154 -13.40 0.15 -16.37
N LEU A 155 -12.49 0.77 -17.11
CA LEU A 155 -12.73 2.02 -17.85
C LEU A 155 -13.39 1.80 -19.22
N GLN A 156 -13.59 0.55 -19.65
CA GLN A 156 -14.03 0.19 -21.01
C GLN A 156 -13.10 0.73 -22.12
N LEU A 157 -11.78 0.72 -21.86
CA LEU A 157 -10.73 1.17 -22.78
C LEU A 157 -9.67 0.07 -22.96
N ASN A 158 -8.92 0.13 -24.06
CA ASN A 158 -7.66 -0.62 -24.14
C ASN A 158 -6.66 -0.06 -23.13
N ALA A 159 -5.71 -0.88 -22.68
CA ALA A 159 -4.66 -0.44 -21.76
C ALA A 159 -3.28 -0.67 -22.35
N GLU A 160 -2.39 0.30 -22.15
CA GLU A 160 -0.99 0.24 -22.58
C GLU A 160 -0.09 0.74 -21.44
N VAL A 161 0.95 -0.01 -21.12
CA VAL A 161 1.92 0.36 -20.07
C VAL A 161 3.15 1.03 -20.71
N ARG A 162 3.65 2.08 -20.06
CA ARG A 162 4.92 2.75 -20.38
C ARG A 162 5.75 2.85 -19.10
N ALA A 163 6.92 2.19 -19.09
CA ALA A 163 7.90 2.34 -18.02
C ALA A 163 8.91 3.43 -18.39
N SER A 164 9.29 4.26 -17.42
CA SER A 164 10.34 5.30 -17.53
C SER A 164 11.31 5.21 -16.37
#